data_AF-A0A3D1TBZ3-F1
#
_entry.id   AF-A0A3D1TBZ3-F1
#
_cell.length_a   1.000
_cell.length_b   1.000
_cell.length_c   1.000
_cell.angle_alpha   90.00
_cell.angle_beta   90.00
_cell.angle_gamma   90.00
#
_symmetry.space_group_name_H-M   'P 1'
#
loop_
_entity.id
_entity.type
_entity.pdbx_description
1 polymer ?
#
loop_
_entity_poly.entity_id
_entity_poly.type
_entity_poly.pdbx_seq_one_letter_code
_entity_poly.pdbx_strand_id
1 'polypeptide(L)'
;RTRLTHSIEVASVCRSIARTLRLNEDLSEAISLAHDLGHPPFGHSGEATLNELMADHGGFDHNKQSVRVVELLEQRYPYFPGLNLTFEVLEGLRKHQHPTPSTHRRSPSLEAQLADLADDITYCAHDVDDGLQSALISEEELNELALWRDAKAMARDRYPGLPSERLETTTVRTLIDLQIERLIHDCSLAIAERGIESVQDVHSQPFDQPVIRFAPAHALQLSELRSFLYANLYFSKQVDSVNQRAVKQIRDLFEFYLLHPQAIGRQARQAIQHRGIHRAVCDYIAGMT
;
A
#
# COMPACT_ATOMS: atom_id res chain seq x y z
N ARG A 1 0.78 -5.77 13.28
CA ARG A 1 1.31 -6.78 12.31
C ARG A 1 2.70 -6.37 11.77
N THR A 2 3.40 -7.21 10.98
CA THR A 2 4.63 -6.80 10.25
C THR A 2 4.32 -6.48 8.78
N ARG A 3 5.20 -5.75 8.09
CA ARG A 3 5.07 -5.47 6.65
C ARG A 3 5.06 -6.74 5.79
N LEU A 4 5.86 -7.75 6.16
CA LEU A 4 5.87 -9.03 5.44
C LEU A 4 4.50 -9.72 5.50
N THR A 5 3.90 -9.80 6.70
CA THR A 5 2.56 -10.39 6.85
C THR A 5 1.51 -9.60 6.07
N HIS A 6 1.60 -8.27 6.08
CA HIS A 6 0.73 -7.41 5.28
C HIS A 6 0.84 -7.70 3.78
N SER A 7 2.05 -7.69 3.21
CA SER A 7 2.25 -7.94 1.77
C SER A 7 1.78 -9.33 1.33
N ILE A 8 1.92 -10.35 2.19
CA ILE A 8 1.41 -11.71 1.92
C ILE A 8 -0.13 -11.71 1.86
N GLU A 9 -0.79 -11.01 2.79
CA GLU A 9 -2.24 -10.90 2.81
C GLU A 9 -2.76 -10.11 1.60
N VAL A 10 -2.13 -8.97 1.26
CA VAL A 10 -2.44 -8.20 0.04
C VAL A 10 -2.30 -9.07 -1.21
N ALA A 11 -1.21 -9.83 -1.34
CA ALA A 11 -1.02 -10.74 -2.47
C ALA A 11 -2.12 -11.83 -2.53
N SER A 12 -2.52 -12.39 -1.39
CA SER A 12 -3.61 -13.38 -1.32
C SER A 12 -4.95 -12.79 -1.77
N VAL A 13 -5.31 -11.60 -1.27
CA VAL A 13 -6.54 -10.88 -1.66
C VAL A 13 -6.53 -10.55 -3.16
N CYS A 14 -5.42 -9.98 -3.64
CA CYS A 14 -5.25 -9.59 -5.04
C CYS A 14 -5.39 -10.79 -5.98
N ARG A 15 -4.73 -11.92 -5.68
CA ARG A 15 -4.85 -13.16 -6.47
C ARG A 15 -6.27 -13.72 -6.49
N SER A 16 -6.97 -13.68 -5.35
CA SER A 16 -8.34 -14.19 -5.27
C SER A 16 -9.29 -13.40 -6.16
N ILE A 17 -9.17 -12.06 -6.16
CA ILE A 17 -9.96 -11.18 -7.02
C ILE A 17 -9.54 -11.37 -8.49
N ALA A 18 -8.24 -11.38 -8.78
CA ALA A 18 -7.70 -11.55 -10.13
C ALA A 18 -8.20 -12.83 -10.78
N ARG A 19 -8.17 -13.95 -10.05
CA ARG A 19 -8.70 -15.25 -10.53
C ARG A 19 -10.18 -15.17 -10.89
N THR A 20 -10.98 -14.49 -10.06
CA THR A 20 -12.43 -14.38 -10.27
C THR A 20 -12.75 -13.49 -11.47
N LEU A 21 -11.99 -12.41 -11.65
CA LEU A 21 -12.10 -11.50 -12.80
C LEU A 21 -11.36 -12.00 -14.05
N ARG A 22 -10.69 -13.16 -13.98
CA ARG A 22 -9.85 -13.74 -15.06
C ARG A 22 -8.71 -12.81 -15.52
N LEU A 23 -8.13 -12.08 -14.58
CA LEU A 23 -6.91 -11.28 -14.77
C LEU A 23 -5.67 -12.17 -14.59
N ASN A 24 -4.49 -11.60 -14.85
CA ASN A 24 -3.23 -12.31 -14.65
C ASN A 24 -2.85 -12.40 -13.17
N GLU A 25 -3.04 -13.58 -12.56
CA GLU A 25 -2.72 -13.83 -11.14
C GLU A 25 -1.25 -13.56 -10.81
N ASP A 26 -0.32 -13.95 -11.69
CA ASP A 26 1.13 -13.83 -11.43
C ASP A 26 1.57 -12.36 -11.45
N LEU A 27 1.03 -11.57 -12.36
CA LEU A 27 1.29 -10.13 -12.43
C LEU A 27 0.71 -9.42 -11.20
N SER A 28 -0.53 -9.73 -10.84
CA SER A 28 -1.18 -9.24 -9.62
C SER A 28 -0.36 -9.56 -8.37
N GLU A 29 0.09 -10.81 -8.21
CA GLU A 29 0.92 -11.24 -7.09
C GLU A 29 2.26 -10.52 -7.07
N ALA A 30 2.96 -10.44 -8.21
CA ALA A 30 4.27 -9.79 -8.30
C ALA A 30 4.20 -8.31 -7.92
N ILE A 31 3.17 -7.58 -8.37
CA ILE A 31 2.95 -6.17 -8.00
C ILE A 31 2.65 -6.07 -6.50
N SER A 32 1.74 -6.90 -5.97
CA SER A 32 1.39 -6.90 -4.55
C SER A 32 2.56 -7.25 -3.64
N LEU A 33 3.47 -8.12 -4.03
CA LEU A 33 4.65 -8.44 -3.22
C LEU A 33 5.70 -7.32 -3.25
N ALA A 34 5.77 -6.55 -4.34
CA ALA A 34 6.79 -5.53 -4.53
C ALA A 34 6.35 -4.11 -4.16
N HIS A 35 5.04 -3.84 -3.98
CA HIS A 35 4.52 -2.48 -3.75
C HIS A 35 5.13 -1.80 -2.52
N ASP A 36 5.42 -2.59 -1.49
CA ASP A 36 5.76 -2.08 -0.16
C ASP A 36 7.27 -2.06 0.15
N LEU A 37 8.12 -2.44 -0.81
CA LEU A 37 9.57 -2.61 -0.61
C LEU A 37 10.32 -1.32 -0.27
N GLY A 38 9.77 -0.17 -0.63
CA GLY A 38 10.41 1.14 -0.50
C GLY A 38 10.16 1.85 0.81
N HIS A 39 9.34 1.30 1.69
CA HIS A 39 9.00 1.98 2.93
C HIS A 39 10.16 1.98 3.93
N PRO A 40 10.40 3.12 4.59
CA PRO A 40 11.45 3.23 5.59
C PRO A 40 11.02 2.61 6.93
N PRO A 41 11.97 2.46 7.88
CA PRO A 41 11.64 2.19 9.28
C PRO A 41 10.53 3.11 9.79
N PHE A 42 9.67 2.57 10.66
CA PHE A 42 8.56 3.30 11.29
C PHE A 42 7.44 3.78 10.33
N GLY A 43 7.35 3.23 9.11
CA GLY A 43 6.21 3.42 8.22
C GLY A 43 5.97 4.88 7.84
N HIS A 44 4.72 5.35 7.89
CA HIS A 44 4.34 6.70 7.46
C HIS A 44 5.10 7.81 8.18
N SER A 45 5.42 7.65 9.47
CA SER A 45 6.22 8.64 10.20
C SER A 45 7.65 8.71 9.67
N GLY A 46 8.23 7.57 9.31
CA GLY A 46 9.55 7.52 8.70
C GLY A 46 9.57 8.12 7.31
N GLU A 47 8.54 7.85 6.51
CA GLU A 47 8.37 8.45 5.18
C GLU A 47 8.25 9.96 5.27
N ALA A 48 7.36 10.48 6.12
CA ALA A 48 7.19 11.92 6.31
C ALA A 48 8.49 12.60 6.76
N THR A 49 9.23 11.97 7.68
CA THR A 49 10.51 12.48 8.18
C THR A 49 11.57 12.51 7.07
N LEU A 50 11.74 11.42 6.31
CA LEU A 50 12.69 11.39 5.20
C LEU A 50 12.29 12.35 4.09
N ASN A 51 11.00 12.53 3.82
CA ASN A 51 10.53 13.47 2.81
C ASN A 51 10.87 14.92 3.19
N GLU A 52 10.67 15.28 4.46
CA GLU A 52 11.07 16.59 4.98
C GLU A 52 12.59 16.79 4.89
N LEU A 53 13.39 15.82 5.35
CA LEU A 53 14.85 15.88 5.28
C LEU A 53 15.39 15.93 3.85
N MET A 54 14.62 15.42 2.88
CA MET A 54 14.96 15.41 1.46
C MET A 54 14.29 16.53 0.66
N ALA A 55 13.62 17.50 1.31
CA ALA A 55 12.86 18.55 0.61
C ALA A 55 13.68 19.28 -0.46
N ASP A 56 14.92 19.67 -0.14
CA ASP A 56 15.85 20.34 -1.06
C ASP A 56 16.65 19.37 -1.95
N HIS A 57 16.36 18.07 -1.86
CA HIS A 57 17.09 16.97 -2.50
C HIS A 57 16.16 16.00 -3.27
N GLY A 58 14.98 16.47 -3.66
CA GLY A 58 14.01 15.75 -4.50
C GLY A 58 12.97 14.93 -3.73
N GLY A 59 12.86 15.13 -2.41
CA GLY A 59 11.87 14.50 -1.55
C GLY A 59 12.07 12.99 -1.34
N PHE A 60 11.09 12.38 -0.68
CA PHE A 60 11.00 10.94 -0.48
C PHE A 60 9.54 10.50 -0.57
N ASP A 61 9.32 9.36 -1.21
CA ASP A 61 8.02 8.74 -1.43
C ASP A 61 8.27 7.23 -1.52
N HIS A 62 7.59 6.45 -0.70
CA HIS A 62 7.84 5.02 -0.59
C HIS A 62 7.56 4.29 -1.91
N ASN A 63 6.55 4.70 -2.67
CA ASN A 63 6.21 4.10 -3.97
C ASN A 63 7.35 4.29 -4.99
N LYS A 64 7.88 5.51 -5.09
CA LYS A 64 9.10 5.79 -5.88
C LYS A 64 10.29 4.99 -5.36
N GLN A 65 10.41 4.83 -4.04
CA GLN A 65 11.49 4.05 -3.46
C GLN A 65 11.34 2.55 -3.76
N SER A 66 10.13 1.97 -3.78
CA SER A 66 9.88 0.57 -4.16
C SER A 66 10.37 0.29 -5.58
N VAL A 67 10.07 1.21 -6.51
CA VAL A 67 10.58 1.15 -7.89
C VAL A 67 12.11 1.24 -7.92
N ARG A 68 12.70 2.17 -7.15
CA ARG A 68 14.17 2.30 -7.05
C ARG A 68 14.82 1.05 -6.49
N VAL A 69 14.22 0.38 -5.50
CA VAL A 69 14.72 -0.86 -4.93
C VAL A 69 14.91 -1.91 -6.04
N VAL A 70 13.85 -2.14 -6.82
CA VAL A 70 13.84 -3.20 -7.84
C VAL A 70 14.56 -2.81 -9.13
N GLU A 71 14.71 -1.53 -9.47
CA GLU A 71 15.42 -1.11 -10.69
C GLU A 71 16.89 -0.77 -10.46
N LEU A 72 17.28 -0.41 -9.23
CA LEU A 72 18.54 0.30 -9.03
C LEU A 72 19.31 -0.08 -7.76
N LEU A 73 18.63 -0.35 -6.63
CA LEU A 73 19.31 -0.57 -5.35
C LEU A 73 19.74 -2.02 -5.15
N GLU A 74 18.87 -2.97 -5.49
CA GLU A 74 19.24 -4.39 -5.39
C GLU A 74 20.37 -4.72 -6.38
N GLN A 75 21.37 -5.46 -5.93
CA GLN A 75 22.51 -5.89 -6.73
C GLN A 75 22.68 -7.39 -6.60
N ARG A 76 21.71 -8.13 -7.14
CA ARG A 76 21.69 -9.61 -7.13
C ARG A 76 22.28 -10.20 -8.39
N TYR A 77 22.37 -9.42 -9.47
CA TYR A 77 22.88 -9.83 -10.77
C TYR A 77 24.19 -9.10 -11.10
N PRO A 78 25.15 -9.75 -11.78
CA PRO A 78 26.50 -9.21 -11.96
C PRO A 78 26.60 -8.11 -13.03
N TYR A 79 25.66 -8.02 -13.97
CA TYR A 79 25.81 -7.20 -15.18
C TYR A 79 24.91 -5.96 -15.23
N PHE A 80 23.91 -5.86 -14.36
CA PHE A 80 22.98 -4.74 -14.33
C PHE A 80 22.50 -4.48 -12.90
N PRO A 81 22.16 -3.23 -12.56
CA PRO A 81 21.54 -2.91 -11.28
C PRO A 81 20.07 -3.35 -11.26
N GLY A 82 19.53 -3.53 -10.06
CA GLY A 82 18.15 -3.97 -9.84
C GLY A 82 17.94 -5.46 -10.11
N LEU A 83 16.69 -5.78 -10.40
CA LEU A 83 16.18 -7.14 -10.59
C LEU A 83 15.76 -7.42 -12.05
N ASN A 84 15.79 -6.39 -12.93
CA ASN A 84 15.37 -6.49 -14.33
C ASN A 84 13.98 -7.13 -14.48
N LEU A 85 13.02 -6.62 -13.70
CA LEU A 85 11.63 -7.07 -13.75
C LEU A 85 10.98 -6.69 -15.09
N THR A 86 9.88 -7.37 -15.42
CA THR A 86 9.16 -7.09 -16.66
C THR A 86 8.58 -5.68 -16.66
N PHE A 87 8.29 -5.17 -17.86
CA PHE A 87 7.69 -3.85 -18.04
C PHE A 87 6.39 -3.70 -17.23
N GLU A 88 5.55 -4.73 -17.25
CA GLU A 88 4.21 -4.73 -16.64
C GLU A 88 4.29 -4.63 -15.10
N VAL A 89 5.25 -5.30 -14.47
CA VAL A 89 5.47 -5.17 -13.02
C VAL A 89 5.93 -3.76 -12.68
N LEU A 90 6.88 -3.22 -13.45
CA LEU A 90 7.40 -1.87 -13.21
C LEU A 90 6.35 -0.78 -13.49
N GLU A 91 5.48 -0.97 -14.48
CA GLU A 91 4.32 -0.13 -14.72
C GLU A 91 3.36 -0.17 -13.52
N GLY A 92 3.07 -1.37 -13.00
CA GLY A 92 2.23 -1.53 -11.83
C GLY A 92 2.78 -0.88 -10.57
N LEU A 93 4.09 -0.92 -10.33
CA LEU A 93 4.72 -0.21 -9.20
C LEU A 93 4.74 1.32 -9.38
N ARG A 94 4.62 1.82 -10.62
CA ARG A 94 4.56 3.25 -10.92
C ARG A 94 3.13 3.81 -10.95
N LYS A 95 2.11 3.02 -10.62
CA LYS A 95 0.69 3.40 -10.68
C LYS A 95 0.33 4.70 -9.95
N HIS A 96 1.08 5.11 -8.92
CA HIS A 96 0.85 6.36 -8.18
C HIS A 96 1.60 7.58 -8.71
N GLN A 97 2.52 7.39 -9.66
CA GLN A 97 3.31 8.50 -10.18
C GLN A 97 2.45 9.34 -11.11
N HIS A 98 1.98 10.49 -10.61
CA HIS A 98 1.23 11.43 -11.41
C HIS A 98 2.00 11.80 -12.69
N PRO A 99 1.34 11.77 -13.86
CA PRO A 99 2.00 12.02 -15.11
C PRO A 99 2.56 13.45 -15.14
N THR A 100 3.81 13.58 -15.59
CA THR A 100 4.35 14.88 -16.01
C THR A 100 3.78 15.25 -17.38
N PRO A 101 3.76 16.55 -17.76
CA PRO A 101 3.21 16.99 -19.05
C PRO A 101 3.80 16.29 -20.29
N SER A 102 5.00 15.71 -20.17
CA SER A 102 5.74 15.02 -21.24
C SER A 102 5.38 13.54 -21.42
N THR A 103 4.62 12.92 -20.51
CA THR A 103 4.28 11.48 -20.58
C THR A 103 2.85 11.31 -21.09
N HIS A 104 2.70 10.77 -22.30
CA HIS A 104 1.38 10.45 -22.85
C HIS A 104 0.69 9.35 -22.02
N ARG A 105 -0.42 9.75 -21.40
CA ARG A 105 -1.45 9.00 -20.66
C ARG A 105 -1.57 7.53 -21.07
N ARG A 106 -1.37 6.64 -20.10
CA ARG A 106 -1.97 5.31 -20.10
C ARG A 106 -2.50 5.03 -18.71
N SER A 107 -3.72 4.52 -18.63
CA SER A 107 -4.18 3.91 -17.38
C SER A 107 -3.30 2.70 -17.10
N PRO A 108 -2.87 2.44 -15.85
CA PRO A 108 -2.11 1.23 -15.54
C PRO A 108 -2.98 -0.01 -15.78
N SER A 109 -2.35 -1.19 -15.88
CA SER A 109 -3.06 -2.46 -16.07
C SER A 109 -4.15 -2.70 -15.00
N LEU A 110 -5.12 -3.59 -15.29
CA LEU A 110 -6.15 -3.93 -14.31
C LEU A 110 -5.54 -4.57 -13.07
N GLU A 111 -4.49 -5.37 -13.23
CA GLU A 111 -3.73 -5.99 -12.14
C GLU A 111 -3.07 -4.96 -11.23
N ALA A 112 -2.53 -3.89 -11.80
CA ALA A 112 -1.94 -2.79 -11.03
C ALA A 112 -2.99 -2.00 -10.24
N GLN A 113 -4.13 -1.67 -10.88
CA GLN A 113 -5.26 -1.01 -10.22
C GLN A 113 -5.84 -1.90 -9.11
N LEU A 114 -5.92 -3.21 -9.35
CA LEU A 114 -6.40 -4.17 -8.37
C LEU A 114 -5.47 -4.29 -7.17
N ALA A 115 -4.15 -4.33 -7.38
CA ALA A 115 -3.19 -4.39 -6.29
C ALA A 115 -3.30 -3.17 -5.36
N ASP A 116 -3.71 -2.02 -5.88
CA ASP A 116 -3.97 -0.82 -5.08
C ASP A 116 -5.18 -0.98 -4.15
N LEU A 117 -6.32 -1.41 -4.69
CA LEU A 117 -7.51 -1.64 -3.88
C LEU A 117 -7.36 -2.83 -2.92
N ALA A 118 -6.60 -3.85 -3.30
CA ALA A 118 -6.29 -4.97 -2.41
C ALA A 118 -5.46 -4.51 -1.20
N ASP A 119 -4.51 -3.58 -1.42
CA ASP A 119 -3.76 -2.96 -0.33
C ASP A 119 -4.68 -2.17 0.60
N ASP A 120 -5.51 -1.27 0.05
CA ASP A 120 -6.49 -0.47 0.79
C ASP A 120 -7.45 -1.35 1.64
N ILE A 121 -8.01 -2.41 1.07
CA ILE A 121 -8.92 -3.34 1.77
C ILE A 121 -8.22 -4.01 2.95
N THR A 122 -7.02 -4.53 2.70
CA THR A 122 -6.23 -5.27 3.69
C THR A 122 -5.79 -4.36 4.81
N TYR A 123 -5.31 -3.16 4.45
CA TYR A 123 -4.84 -2.15 5.38
C TYR A 123 -5.96 -1.62 6.29
N CYS A 124 -7.14 -1.28 5.73
CA CYS A 124 -8.29 -0.87 6.54
C CYS A 124 -8.74 -1.96 7.53
N ALA A 125 -8.75 -3.22 7.11
CA ALA A 125 -9.13 -4.32 7.99
C ALA A 125 -8.11 -4.54 9.13
N HIS A 126 -6.82 -4.42 8.82
CA HIS A 126 -5.75 -4.49 9.81
C HIS A 126 -5.82 -3.36 10.82
N ASP A 127 -6.07 -2.13 10.38
CA ASP A 127 -6.21 -0.98 11.26
C ASP A 127 -7.42 -1.11 12.19
N VAL A 128 -8.54 -1.66 11.70
CA VAL A 128 -9.70 -1.95 12.54
C VAL A 128 -9.33 -2.99 13.61
N ASP A 129 -8.66 -4.07 13.22
CA ASP A 129 -8.26 -5.13 14.16
C ASP A 129 -7.24 -4.64 15.20
N ASP A 130 -6.17 -3.97 14.75
CA ASP A 130 -5.14 -3.41 15.63
C ASP A 130 -5.75 -2.31 16.54
N GLY A 131 -6.69 -1.52 16.03
CA GLY A 131 -7.44 -0.51 16.79
C GLY A 131 -8.34 -1.09 17.88
N LEU A 132 -9.08 -2.18 17.56
CA LEU A 132 -9.90 -2.89 18.54
C LEU A 132 -9.03 -3.57 19.61
N GLN A 133 -7.95 -4.25 19.21
CA GLN A 133 -7.04 -4.94 20.13
C GLN A 133 -6.32 -3.97 21.09
N SER A 134 -6.02 -2.75 20.62
CA SER A 134 -5.40 -1.70 21.44
C SER A 134 -6.42 -0.86 22.24
N ALA A 135 -7.72 -1.14 22.10
CA ALA A 135 -8.81 -0.35 22.67
C ALA A 135 -8.75 1.15 22.31
N LEU A 136 -8.15 1.48 21.15
CA LEU A 136 -8.14 2.84 20.60
C LEU A 136 -9.46 3.20 19.92
N ILE A 137 -10.18 2.19 19.44
CA ILE A 137 -11.55 2.29 18.91
C ILE A 137 -12.41 1.22 19.57
N SER A 138 -13.72 1.46 19.66
CA SER A 138 -14.67 0.50 20.22
C SER A 138 -15.63 -0.07 19.17
N GLU A 139 -16.22 -1.23 19.47
CA GLU A 139 -17.23 -1.83 18.59
C GLU A 139 -18.45 -0.92 18.43
N GLU A 140 -18.84 -0.19 19.49
CA GLU A 140 -19.93 0.78 19.45
C GLU A 140 -19.67 1.89 18.42
N GLU A 141 -18.46 2.44 18.38
CA GLU A 141 -18.09 3.45 17.40
C GLU A 141 -18.12 2.89 15.97
N LEU A 142 -17.61 1.67 15.78
CA LEU A 142 -17.67 1.00 14.47
C LEU A 142 -19.10 0.69 14.02
N ASN A 143 -20.04 0.45 14.94
CA ASN A 143 -21.45 0.24 14.60
C ASN A 143 -22.12 1.49 13.98
N GLU A 144 -21.50 2.67 14.04
CA GLU A 144 -21.96 3.86 13.31
C GLU A 144 -21.64 3.79 11.81
N LEU A 145 -20.66 2.98 11.40
CA LEU A 145 -20.24 2.83 10.02
C LEU A 145 -21.08 1.77 9.30
N ALA A 146 -21.62 2.12 8.13
CA ALA A 146 -22.46 1.20 7.34
C ALA A 146 -21.68 -0.06 6.92
N LEU A 147 -20.43 0.10 6.50
CA LEU A 147 -19.59 -1.01 6.06
C LEU A 147 -19.39 -2.05 7.18
N TRP A 148 -19.17 -1.61 8.41
CA TRP A 148 -19.01 -2.49 9.56
C TRP A 148 -20.31 -3.19 9.92
N ARG A 149 -21.44 -2.48 9.94
CA ARG A 149 -22.76 -3.09 10.19
C ARG A 149 -23.07 -4.19 9.18
N ASP A 150 -22.78 -3.95 7.90
CA ASP A 150 -22.98 -4.93 6.83
C ASP A 150 -22.09 -6.16 7.04
N ALA A 151 -20.81 -5.96 7.36
CA ALA A 151 -19.87 -7.05 7.66
C ALA A 151 -20.30 -7.87 8.89
N LYS A 152 -20.76 -7.20 9.95
CA LYS A 152 -21.24 -7.84 11.19
C LYS A 152 -22.52 -8.64 10.96
N ALA A 153 -23.43 -8.12 10.13
CA ALA A 153 -24.62 -8.84 9.72
C ALA A 153 -24.25 -10.10 8.91
N MET A 154 -23.33 -9.97 7.95
CA MET A 154 -22.83 -11.09 7.16
C MET A 154 -22.16 -12.16 8.03
N ALA A 155 -21.42 -11.76 9.07
CA ALA A 155 -20.77 -12.69 9.99
C ALA A 155 -21.79 -13.50 10.80
N ARG A 156 -22.86 -12.86 11.26
CA ARG A 156 -23.96 -13.51 12.01
C ARG A 156 -24.77 -14.47 11.14
N ASP A 157 -25.01 -14.11 9.88
CA ASP A 157 -25.73 -14.96 8.93
C ASP A 157 -24.91 -16.20 8.54
N ARG A 158 -23.61 -16.00 8.24
CA ARG A 158 -22.70 -17.08 7.83
C ARG A 158 -22.35 -18.03 8.98
N TYR A 159 -22.36 -17.57 10.22
CA TYR A 159 -22.04 -18.36 11.42
C TYR A 159 -23.12 -18.25 12.51
N PRO A 160 -24.29 -18.88 12.33
CA PRO A 160 -25.34 -18.86 13.34
C PRO A 160 -24.86 -19.49 14.66
N GLY A 161 -25.06 -18.79 15.78
CA GLY A 161 -24.65 -19.25 17.11
C GLY A 161 -23.18 -18.97 17.48
N LEU A 162 -22.49 -18.12 16.71
CA LEU A 162 -21.15 -17.65 17.07
C LEU A 162 -21.16 -16.97 18.45
N PRO A 163 -20.26 -17.36 19.38
CA PRO A 163 -20.13 -16.67 20.66
C PRO A 163 -19.78 -15.20 20.48
N SER A 164 -20.34 -14.31 21.31
CA SER A 164 -20.10 -12.87 21.25
C SER A 164 -18.61 -12.52 21.28
N GLU A 165 -17.80 -13.25 22.07
CA GLU A 165 -16.35 -13.06 22.18
C GLU A 165 -15.59 -13.26 20.86
N ARG A 166 -16.15 -14.02 19.91
CA ARG A 166 -15.52 -14.27 18.60
C ARG A 166 -16.16 -13.44 17.48
N LEU A 167 -17.22 -12.69 17.78
CA LEU A 167 -17.95 -11.95 16.78
C LEU A 167 -17.09 -10.83 16.19
N GLU A 168 -16.32 -10.11 17.00
CA GLU A 168 -15.46 -9.02 16.54
C GLU A 168 -14.40 -9.50 15.55
N THR A 169 -13.57 -10.47 15.95
CA THR A 169 -12.52 -11.04 15.07
C THR A 169 -13.11 -11.65 13.80
N THR A 170 -14.28 -12.28 13.90
CA THR A 170 -14.98 -12.82 12.72
C THR A 170 -15.49 -11.69 11.83
N THR A 171 -16.00 -10.60 12.41
CA THR A 171 -16.47 -9.42 11.68
C THR A 171 -15.34 -8.75 10.91
N VAL A 172 -14.14 -8.63 11.49
CA VAL A 172 -12.95 -8.13 10.78
C VAL A 172 -12.64 -8.99 9.55
N ARG A 173 -12.67 -10.32 9.69
CA ARG A 173 -12.46 -11.21 8.54
C ARG A 173 -13.56 -11.05 7.49
N THR A 174 -14.81 -10.98 7.94
CA THR A 174 -15.97 -10.81 7.08
C THR A 174 -16.00 -9.43 6.41
N LEU A 175 -15.35 -8.42 7.00
CA LEU A 175 -15.16 -7.10 6.40
C LEU A 175 -14.29 -7.17 5.14
N ILE A 176 -13.24 -7.99 5.14
CA ILE A 176 -12.43 -8.26 3.94
C ILE A 176 -13.28 -8.99 2.89
N ASP A 177 -13.96 -10.08 3.30
CA ASP A 177 -14.81 -10.87 2.40
C ASP A 177 -15.87 -9.99 1.70
N LEU A 178 -16.55 -9.13 2.47
CA LEU A 178 -17.61 -8.26 1.96
C LEU A 178 -17.08 -7.28 0.89
N GLN A 179 -15.91 -6.69 1.15
CA GLN A 179 -15.28 -5.76 0.23
C GLN A 179 -14.80 -6.47 -1.04
N ILE A 180 -14.24 -7.69 -0.91
CA ILE A 180 -13.87 -8.53 -2.05
C ILE A 180 -15.09 -8.85 -2.93
N GLU A 181 -16.18 -9.32 -2.31
CA GLU A 181 -17.42 -9.68 -3.01
C GLU A 181 -17.99 -8.46 -3.77
N ARG A 182 -18.04 -7.30 -3.12
CA ARG A 182 -18.50 -6.03 -3.74
C ARG A 182 -17.58 -5.57 -4.86
N LEU A 183 -16.27 -5.60 -4.64
CA LEU A 183 -15.30 -5.14 -5.64
C LEU A 183 -15.35 -6.00 -6.90
N ILE A 184 -15.45 -7.33 -6.76
CA ILE A 184 -15.62 -8.25 -7.90
C ILE A 184 -16.88 -7.90 -8.70
N HIS A 185 -18.01 -7.69 -8.00
CA HIS A 185 -19.26 -7.34 -8.65
C HIS A 185 -19.16 -6.02 -9.42
N ASP A 186 -18.68 -4.96 -8.75
CA ASP A 186 -18.56 -3.63 -9.32
C ASP A 186 -17.58 -3.59 -10.50
N CYS A 187 -16.46 -4.29 -10.39
CA CYS A 187 -15.47 -4.39 -11.47
C CYS A 187 -15.99 -5.17 -12.67
N SER A 188 -16.73 -6.26 -12.44
CA SER A 188 -17.33 -7.06 -13.52
C SER A 188 -18.30 -6.22 -14.35
N LEU A 189 -19.13 -5.41 -13.69
CA LEU A 189 -20.02 -4.46 -14.37
C LEU A 189 -19.22 -3.39 -15.12
N ALA A 190 -18.24 -2.77 -14.47
CA ALA A 190 -17.43 -1.71 -15.08
C ALA A 190 -16.63 -2.18 -16.31
N ILE A 191 -16.08 -3.40 -16.28
CA ILE A 191 -15.36 -4.03 -17.40
C ILE A 191 -16.32 -4.26 -18.58
N ALA A 192 -17.50 -4.80 -18.31
CA ALA A 192 -18.52 -5.07 -19.32
C ALA A 192 -19.09 -3.78 -19.94
N GLU A 193 -19.45 -2.79 -19.12
CA GLU A 193 -19.99 -1.50 -19.57
C GLU A 193 -19.00 -0.73 -20.45
N ARG A 194 -17.71 -0.83 -20.16
CA ARG A 194 -16.64 -0.16 -20.92
C ARG A 194 -16.12 -0.98 -22.10
N GLY A 195 -16.59 -2.22 -22.26
CA GLY A 195 -16.16 -3.11 -23.35
C GLY A 195 -14.66 -3.38 -23.34
N ILE A 196 -14.08 -3.60 -22.16
CA ILE A 196 -12.64 -3.89 -22.03
C ILE A 196 -12.38 -5.34 -22.43
N GLU A 197 -11.73 -5.55 -23.57
CA GLU A 197 -11.40 -6.88 -24.09
C GLU A 197 -9.88 -7.12 -24.20
N SER A 198 -9.09 -6.06 -24.09
CA SER A 198 -7.63 -6.10 -24.21
C SER A 198 -6.92 -5.12 -23.28
N VAL A 199 -5.63 -5.36 -23.06
CA VAL A 199 -4.74 -4.42 -22.33
C VAL A 199 -4.70 -3.04 -23.00
N GLN A 200 -4.82 -2.99 -24.32
CA GLN A 200 -4.83 -1.73 -25.05
C GLN A 200 -6.08 -0.90 -24.74
N ASP A 201 -7.23 -1.55 -24.54
CA ASP A 201 -8.47 -0.87 -24.13
C ASP A 201 -8.31 -0.26 -22.75
N VAL A 202 -7.68 -0.97 -21.81
CA VAL A 202 -7.33 -0.46 -20.47
C VAL A 202 -6.43 0.77 -20.58
N HIS A 203 -5.33 0.67 -21.34
CA HIS A 203 -4.38 1.76 -21.49
C HIS A 203 -4.97 3.00 -22.16
N SER A 204 -6.03 2.83 -22.97
CA SER A 204 -6.76 3.95 -23.59
C SER A 204 -7.71 4.68 -22.62
N GLN A 205 -8.00 4.11 -21.46
CA GLN A 205 -8.86 4.75 -20.47
C GLN A 205 -8.18 5.98 -19.84
N PRO A 206 -8.95 6.98 -19.40
CA PRO A 206 -8.42 8.07 -18.59
C PRO A 206 -7.80 7.54 -17.29
N PHE A 207 -6.61 8.01 -16.96
CA PHE A 207 -5.89 7.63 -15.74
C PHE A 207 -6.70 7.93 -14.45
N ASP A 208 -7.45 9.02 -14.46
CA ASP A 208 -8.35 9.47 -13.38
C ASP A 208 -9.67 8.69 -13.30
N GLN A 209 -9.87 7.72 -14.20
CA GLN A 209 -11.07 6.89 -14.23
C GLN A 209 -10.68 5.40 -14.28
N PRO A 210 -10.12 4.84 -13.20
CA PRO A 210 -9.73 3.44 -13.15
C PRO A 210 -10.93 2.53 -13.46
N VAL A 211 -10.65 1.41 -14.13
CA VAL A 211 -11.64 0.39 -14.47
C VAL A 211 -11.95 -0.45 -13.23
N ILE A 212 -10.90 -0.84 -12.50
CA ILE A 212 -11.02 -1.52 -11.21
C ILE A 212 -11.35 -0.47 -10.15
N ARG A 213 -12.60 -0.49 -9.67
CA ARG A 213 -13.13 0.48 -8.72
C ARG A 213 -14.36 -0.07 -8.00
N PHE A 214 -14.62 0.48 -6.83
CA PHE A 214 -15.91 0.35 -6.18
C PHE A 214 -16.97 1.21 -6.88
N ALA A 215 -18.22 0.74 -6.89
CA ALA A 215 -19.37 1.55 -7.23
C ALA A 215 -19.50 2.73 -6.23
N PRO A 216 -20.11 3.86 -6.62
CA PRO A 216 -20.13 5.07 -5.78
C PRO A 216 -20.62 4.86 -4.35
N ALA A 217 -21.62 3.99 -4.15
CA ALA A 217 -22.14 3.66 -2.82
C ALA A 217 -21.11 2.92 -1.96
N HIS A 218 -20.44 1.90 -2.50
CA HIS A 218 -19.42 1.15 -1.78
C HIS A 218 -18.15 1.98 -1.55
N ALA A 219 -17.77 2.81 -2.52
CA ALA A 219 -16.64 3.74 -2.39
C ALA A 219 -16.87 4.75 -1.25
N LEU A 220 -18.10 5.26 -1.10
CA LEU A 220 -18.46 6.14 0.01
C LEU A 220 -18.29 5.44 1.36
N GLN A 221 -18.82 4.21 1.50
CA GLN A 221 -18.70 3.42 2.73
C GLN A 221 -17.23 3.15 3.13
N LEU A 222 -16.37 2.82 2.16
CA LEU A 222 -14.93 2.67 2.41
C LEU A 222 -14.28 4.00 2.82
N SER A 223 -14.68 5.10 2.17
CA SER A 223 -14.16 6.43 2.50
C SER A 223 -14.55 6.89 3.91
N GLU A 224 -15.75 6.56 4.37
CA GLU A 224 -16.20 6.81 5.74
C GLU A 224 -15.35 6.02 6.75
N LEU A 225 -15.11 4.72 6.49
CA LEU A 225 -14.22 3.90 7.33
C LEU A 225 -12.80 4.48 7.40
N ARG A 226 -12.21 4.85 6.26
CA ARG A 226 -10.88 5.49 6.24
C ARG A 226 -10.84 6.78 7.05
N SER A 227 -11.87 7.62 6.90
CA SER A 227 -11.96 8.89 7.63
C SER A 227 -12.08 8.66 9.14
N PHE A 228 -12.85 7.65 9.54
CA PHE A 228 -12.97 7.21 10.93
C PHE A 228 -11.64 6.71 11.49
N LEU A 229 -10.96 5.80 10.78
CA LEU A 229 -9.66 5.28 11.20
C LEU A 229 -8.63 6.40 11.30
N TYR A 230 -8.58 7.29 10.30
CA TYR A 230 -7.70 8.46 10.29
C TYR A 230 -7.89 9.34 11.54
N ALA A 231 -9.13 9.65 11.88
CA ALA A 231 -9.44 10.50 13.02
C ALA A 231 -9.12 9.86 14.39
N ASN A 232 -9.34 8.55 14.52
CA ASN A 232 -9.34 7.88 15.84
C ASN A 232 -8.07 7.05 16.11
N LEU A 233 -7.41 6.51 15.09
CA LEU A 233 -6.23 5.67 15.23
C LEU A 233 -4.92 6.47 15.09
N TYR A 234 -4.78 7.21 13.98
CA TYR A 234 -3.51 7.82 13.55
C TYR A 234 -3.07 9.00 14.41
N PHE A 235 -4.03 9.77 14.94
CA PHE A 235 -3.74 10.91 15.84
C PHE A 235 -3.93 10.57 17.31
N SER A 236 -4.04 9.29 17.66
CA SER A 236 -4.12 8.90 19.06
C SER A 236 -2.83 9.28 19.79
N LYS A 237 -2.96 9.81 21.02
CA LYS A 237 -1.81 10.27 21.83
C LYS A 237 -0.79 9.16 22.12
N GLN A 238 -1.24 7.91 22.16
CA GLN A 238 -0.35 6.74 22.34
C GLN A 238 0.57 6.57 21.13
N VAL A 239 0.02 6.64 19.91
CA VAL A 239 0.78 6.54 18.66
C VAL A 239 1.72 7.73 18.46
N ASP A 240 1.27 8.95 18.81
CA ASP A 240 2.08 10.17 18.68
C ASP A 240 3.41 10.09 19.47
N SER A 241 3.39 9.56 20.69
CA SER A 241 4.60 9.46 21.53
C SER A 241 5.68 8.52 20.96
N VAL A 242 5.26 7.44 20.29
CA VAL A 242 6.16 6.49 19.61
C VAL A 242 6.68 7.12 18.32
N ASN A 243 5.81 7.81 17.58
CA ASN A 243 6.17 8.53 16.36
C ASN A 243 7.25 9.58 16.60
N GLN A 244 7.18 10.34 17.71
CA GLN A 244 8.20 11.34 18.04
C GLN A 244 9.60 10.75 18.24
N ARG A 245 9.71 9.56 18.85
CA ARG A 245 11.00 8.86 19.02
C ARG A 245 11.55 8.37 17.69
N ALA A 246 10.69 7.78 16.86
CA ALA A 246 11.03 7.32 15.52
C ALA A 246 11.54 8.46 14.63
N VAL A 247 10.82 9.58 14.61
CA VAL A 247 11.19 10.82 13.88
C VAL A 247 12.58 11.28 14.32
N LYS A 248 12.82 11.36 15.63
CA LYS A 248 14.13 11.78 16.16
C LYS A 248 15.24 10.83 15.71
N GLN A 249 15.04 9.52 15.83
CA GLN A 249 16.05 8.53 15.43
C GLN A 249 16.41 8.64 13.94
N ILE A 250 15.43 8.82 13.06
CA ILE A 250 15.69 9.01 11.63
C ILE A 250 16.50 10.29 11.38
N ARG A 251 16.15 11.41 12.03
CA ARG A 251 16.90 12.67 11.89
C ARG A 251 18.33 12.53 12.38
N ASP A 252 18.52 11.99 13.59
CA ASP A 252 19.83 11.78 14.20
C ASP A 252 20.71 10.91 13.29
N LEU A 253 20.15 9.83 12.72
CA LEU A 253 20.86 8.96 11.76
C LEU A 253 21.19 9.69 10.45
N PHE A 254 20.24 10.44 9.90
CA PHE A 254 20.43 11.18 8.65
C PHE A 254 21.56 12.21 8.79
N GLU A 255 21.51 13.06 9.82
CA GLU A 255 22.55 14.05 10.11
C GLU A 255 23.90 13.38 10.39
N PHE A 256 23.92 12.31 11.17
CA PHE A 256 25.14 11.56 11.47
C PHE A 256 25.80 11.03 10.20
N TYR A 257 25.04 10.41 9.29
CA TYR A 257 25.60 9.83 8.07
C TYR A 257 26.00 10.88 7.02
N LEU A 258 25.41 12.08 7.04
CA LEU A 258 25.90 13.20 6.25
C LEU A 258 27.28 13.68 6.72
N LEU A 259 27.49 13.76 8.04
CA LEU A 259 28.78 14.15 8.63
C LEU A 259 29.83 13.04 8.58
N HIS A 260 29.38 11.79 8.56
CA HIS A 260 30.24 10.61 8.55
C HIS A 260 29.89 9.64 7.42
N PRO A 261 30.12 10.00 6.14
CA PRO A 261 29.77 9.15 5.00
C PRO A 261 30.49 7.80 5.02
N GLN A 262 31.63 7.70 5.69
CA GLN A 262 32.34 6.44 5.90
C GLN A 262 31.56 5.43 6.76
N ALA A 263 30.55 5.85 7.52
CA ALA A 263 29.78 4.96 8.38
C ALA A 263 28.65 4.22 7.64
N ILE A 264 28.22 4.68 6.46
CA ILE A 264 27.22 3.94 5.67
C ILE A 264 27.85 2.73 4.96
N GLY A 265 27.00 1.77 4.57
CA GLY A 265 27.42 0.55 3.90
C GLY A 265 28.22 0.81 2.62
N ARG A 266 29.15 -0.12 2.26
CA ARG A 266 30.05 0.03 1.10
C ARG A 266 29.30 0.40 -0.19
N GLN A 267 28.18 -0.26 -0.45
CA GLN A 267 27.38 -0.04 -1.65
C GLN A 267 26.78 1.38 -1.68
N ALA A 268 26.20 1.84 -0.57
CA ALA A 268 25.66 3.20 -0.44
C ALA A 268 26.77 4.25 -0.59
N ARG A 269 27.97 4.02 -0.02
CA ARG A 269 29.13 4.91 -0.20
C ARG A 269 29.55 5.05 -1.65
N GLN A 270 29.59 3.96 -2.40
CA GLN A 270 29.92 3.99 -3.82
C GLN A 270 28.86 4.79 -4.61
N ALA A 271 27.58 4.70 -4.21
CA ALA A 271 26.50 5.44 -4.84
C ALA A 271 26.58 6.97 -4.63
N ILE A 272 27.30 7.47 -3.60
CA ILE A 272 27.47 8.91 -3.34
C ILE A 272 28.01 9.64 -4.57
N GLN A 273 28.97 9.05 -5.28
CA GLN A 273 29.59 9.67 -6.46
C GLN A 273 28.60 9.90 -7.60
N HIS A 274 27.58 9.04 -7.72
CA HIS A 274 26.63 9.06 -8.82
C HIS A 274 25.29 9.74 -8.46
N ARG A 275 24.89 9.70 -7.19
CA ARG A 275 23.56 10.13 -6.72
C ARG A 275 23.59 11.31 -5.75
N GLY A 276 24.77 11.70 -5.30
CA GLY A 276 24.95 12.65 -4.21
C GLY A 276 24.77 12.01 -2.84
N ILE A 277 25.34 12.68 -1.84
CA ILE A 277 25.38 12.20 -0.46
C ILE A 277 23.98 12.05 0.16
N HIS A 278 23.11 13.05 0.03
CA HIS A 278 21.78 13.06 0.63
C HIS A 278 20.93 11.88 0.15
N ARG A 279 20.90 11.61 -1.16
CA ARG A 279 20.14 10.48 -1.69
C ARG A 279 20.73 9.14 -1.28
N ALA A 280 22.05 9.00 -1.27
CA ALA A 280 22.71 7.76 -0.84
C ALA A 280 22.46 7.44 0.64
N VAL A 281 22.47 8.46 1.51
CA VAL A 281 22.11 8.33 2.93
C VAL A 281 20.62 8.00 3.09
N CYS A 282 19.75 8.68 2.36
CA CYS A 282 18.32 8.41 2.34
C CYS A 282 18.01 6.95 1.92
N ASP A 283 18.58 6.49 0.81
CA ASP A 283 18.45 5.09 0.34
C ASP A 283 18.93 4.10 1.42
N TYR A 284 20.04 4.43 2.09
CA TYR A 284 20.61 3.57 3.14
C TYR A 284 19.74 3.47 4.38
N ILE A 285 19.19 4.60 4.86
CA ILE A 285 18.29 4.63 6.02
C ILE A 285 16.96 3.96 5.69
N ALA A 286 16.39 4.23 4.51
CA ALA A 286 15.13 3.61 4.10
C ALA A 286 15.22 2.08 4.00
N GLY A 287 16.42 1.53 3.72
CA GLY A 287 16.66 0.09 3.69
C GLY A 287 17.00 -0.56 5.04
N MET A 288 16.94 0.17 6.16
CA MET A 288 17.18 -0.40 7.49
C MET A 288 15.92 -1.11 8.04
N THR A 289 16.13 -2.02 9.00
CA THR A 289 15.06 -2.71 9.74
C THR A 289 14.82 -2.08 11.11
#